data_AF-A0A368GU13-F1
#
_entry.id   AF-A0A368GU13-F1
#
_cell.length_a   1.000
_cell.length_b   1.000
_cell.length_c   1.000
_cell.angle_alpha   90.00
_cell.angle_beta   90.00
_cell.angle_gamma   90.00
#
_symmetry.space_group_name_H-M   'P 1'
#
loop_
_entity.id
_entity.type
_entity.pdbx_description
1 polymer ?
#
loop_
_entity_poly.entity_id
_entity_poly.type
_entity_poly.pdbx_seq_one_letter_code
_entity_poly.pdbx_strand_id
1 'polypeptide(L)'
;MINRRLSAFHIAPIFIESWTRRRPAPIYFDYLPRSTLSVRVHREMQEASAKLRWRYPTRADGCLCQGGKCELGQCPCLVYKEKGAVMICGQACGCNDSCPSSYLKKERQVPLVLFHTRYKGWGVLTPVEIPAGTFVGLYTGHITDVENELLLDNTYVFEINQQVESGVGRYAVDGTWSGNISR
;
A
#
# COMPACT_ATOMS: atom_id res chain seq x y z
N MET A 1 -20.13 -1.42 -10.74
CA MET A 1 -19.32 -0.32 -11.32
C MET A 1 -17.93 -0.21 -10.68
N ILE A 2 -17.75 -0.30 -9.35
CA ILE A 2 -16.41 -0.44 -8.72
C ILE A 2 -16.04 -1.88 -8.34
N ASN A 3 -16.93 -2.63 -7.67
CA ASN A 3 -16.66 -4.00 -7.23
C ASN A 3 -16.36 -4.98 -8.38
N ARG A 4 -16.88 -4.70 -9.59
CA ARG A 4 -16.51 -5.45 -10.81
C ARG A 4 -15.04 -5.25 -11.19
N ARG A 5 -14.51 -4.03 -11.07
CA ARG A 5 -13.09 -3.74 -11.29
C ARG A 5 -12.24 -4.36 -10.18
N LEU A 6 -12.64 -4.24 -8.92
CA LEU A 6 -11.93 -4.85 -7.79
C LEU A 6 -11.82 -6.37 -7.94
N SER A 7 -12.92 -7.02 -8.30
CA SER A 7 -12.96 -8.46 -8.53
C SER A 7 -12.02 -8.89 -9.66
N ALA A 8 -11.85 -8.10 -10.72
CA ALA A 8 -10.89 -8.39 -11.80
C ALA A 8 -9.43 -8.38 -11.33
N PHE A 9 -9.14 -7.65 -10.24
CA PHE A 9 -7.83 -7.64 -9.59
C PHE A 9 -7.76 -8.55 -8.36
N HIS A 10 -8.77 -9.38 -8.09
CA HIS A 10 -8.84 -10.22 -6.88
C HIS A 10 -8.80 -9.40 -5.57
N ILE A 11 -9.32 -8.18 -5.61
CA ILE A 11 -9.48 -7.29 -4.45
C ILE A 11 -10.87 -7.49 -3.86
N ALA A 12 -10.96 -7.62 -2.54
CA ALA A 12 -12.21 -7.72 -1.81
C ALA A 12 -13.13 -6.50 -2.03
N PRO A 13 -14.46 -6.68 -1.97
CA PRO A 13 -15.41 -5.62 -2.29
C PRO A 13 -15.30 -4.42 -1.34
N ILE A 14 -15.80 -3.29 -1.85
CA ILE A 14 -16.07 -2.08 -1.07
C ILE A 14 -17.57 -1.84 -1.12
N PHE A 15 -18.17 -1.66 0.05
CA PHE A 15 -19.56 -1.24 0.22
C PHE A 15 -19.59 0.26 0.49
N ILE A 16 -20.65 0.94 0.05
CA ILE A 16 -20.84 2.36 0.30
C ILE A 16 -22.13 2.50 1.09
N GLU A 17 -22.03 3.01 2.31
CA GLU A 17 -23.17 3.18 3.20
C GLU A 17 -23.20 4.60 3.78
N SER A 18 -24.39 5.11 4.10
CA SER A 18 -24.53 6.35 4.86
C SER A 18 -25.67 6.18 5.85
N TRP A 19 -25.32 6.08 7.13
CA TRP A 19 -26.29 6.00 8.23
C TRP A 19 -26.61 7.38 8.83
N THR A 20 -26.05 8.45 8.25
CA THR A 20 -26.33 9.81 8.69
C THR A 20 -27.54 10.38 7.95
N ARG A 21 -28.36 11.18 8.65
CA ARG A 21 -29.49 11.91 8.02
C ARG A 21 -29.04 12.99 7.03
N ARG A 22 -27.74 13.30 6.97
CA ARG A 22 -27.18 14.28 6.04
C ARG A 22 -26.95 13.60 4.70
N ARG A 23 -27.29 14.29 3.61
CA ARG A 23 -26.91 13.85 2.27
C ARG A 23 -25.38 13.81 2.21
N PRO A 24 -24.77 12.66 1.90
CA PRO A 24 -23.32 12.59 1.85
C PRO A 24 -22.77 13.44 0.71
N ALA A 25 -21.56 13.98 0.89
CA ALA A 25 -20.88 14.72 -0.15
C ALA A 25 -20.65 13.82 -1.37
N PRO A 26 -20.83 14.34 -2.61
CA PRO A 26 -20.58 13.57 -3.81
C PRO A 26 -19.10 13.17 -3.88
N ILE A 27 -18.85 11.94 -4.33
CA ILE A 27 -17.50 11.39 -4.50
C ILE A 27 -17.11 11.64 -5.96
N TYR A 28 -16.37 12.72 -6.22
CA TYR A 28 -15.73 13.00 -7.51
C TYR A 28 -14.27 12.58 -7.41
N PHE A 29 -14.01 11.32 -7.74
CA PHE A 29 -12.70 10.72 -7.52
C PHE A 29 -12.47 9.54 -8.45
N ASP A 30 -11.27 9.47 -9.03
CA ASP A 30 -10.87 8.38 -9.90
C ASP A 30 -10.22 7.24 -9.09
N TYR A 31 -10.96 6.14 -8.96
CA TYR A 31 -10.47 4.99 -8.20
C TYR A 31 -9.36 4.23 -8.95
N LEU A 32 -8.16 4.26 -8.39
CA LEU A 32 -6.94 3.57 -8.83
C LEU A 32 -6.52 2.48 -7.82
N PRO A 33 -6.66 1.19 -8.15
CA PRO A 33 -6.25 0.10 -7.26
C PRO A 33 -4.72 0.05 -7.06
N ARG A 34 -3.94 0.68 -7.93
CA ARG A 34 -2.47 0.73 -7.90
C ARG A 34 -2.01 2.15 -8.24
N SER A 35 -0.88 2.54 -7.68
CA SER A 35 -0.28 3.84 -8.00
C SER A 35 0.15 3.92 -9.46
N THR A 36 0.06 5.12 -10.02
CA THR A 36 0.58 5.42 -11.35
C THR A 36 1.83 6.27 -11.21
N LEU A 37 2.70 6.25 -12.20
CA LEU A 37 3.96 6.97 -12.18
C LEU A 37 4.43 7.28 -13.60
N SER A 38 5.22 8.35 -13.76
CA SER A 38 5.76 8.70 -15.06
C SER A 38 6.76 7.65 -15.56
N VAL A 39 6.94 7.55 -16.88
CA VAL A 39 7.90 6.61 -17.49
C VAL A 39 9.32 6.83 -16.97
N ARG A 40 9.70 8.10 -16.72
CA ARG A 40 11.00 8.47 -16.14
C ARG A 40 11.17 7.86 -14.75
N VAL A 41 10.22 8.13 -13.85
CA VAL A 41 10.24 7.59 -12.47
C VAL A 41 10.20 6.07 -12.49
N HIS A 42 9.46 5.46 -13.43
CA HIS A 42 9.39 3.99 -13.55
C HIS A 42 10.76 3.39 -13.82
N ARG A 43 11.48 3.97 -14.78
CA ARG A 43 12.82 3.51 -15.15
C ARG A 43 13.80 3.66 -14.00
N GLU A 44 13.80 4.81 -13.31
CA GLU A 44 14.64 5.05 -12.14
C GLU A 44 14.36 4.02 -11.03
N MET A 45 13.08 3.78 -10.70
CA MET A 45 12.68 2.79 -9.70
C MET A 45 13.08 1.36 -10.08
N GLN A 46 12.96 0.98 -11.37
CA GLN A 46 13.37 -0.34 -11.85
C GLN A 46 14.90 -0.52 -11.77
N GLU A 47 15.67 0.49 -12.16
CA GLU A 47 17.14 0.47 -12.09
C GLU A 47 17.62 0.41 -10.63
N ALA A 48 16.99 1.17 -9.72
CA ALA A 48 17.26 1.09 -8.29
C ALA A 48 16.88 -0.29 -7.71
N SER A 49 15.71 -0.81 -8.06
CA SER A 49 15.25 -2.13 -7.60
C SER A 49 16.13 -3.27 -8.12
N ALA A 50 16.70 -3.15 -9.32
CA ALA A 50 17.60 -4.14 -9.89
C ALA A 50 18.90 -4.30 -9.08
N LYS A 51 19.36 -3.23 -8.42
CA LYS A 51 20.53 -3.28 -7.52
C LYS A 51 20.24 -4.04 -6.21
N LEU A 52 18.96 -4.20 -5.87
CA LEU A 52 18.48 -4.87 -4.66
C LEU A 52 17.98 -6.31 -4.93
N ARG A 53 18.27 -6.86 -6.12
CA ARG A 53 17.93 -8.25 -6.48
C ARG A 53 18.47 -9.25 -5.47
N TRP A 54 17.72 -10.34 -5.28
CA TRP A 54 18.09 -11.47 -4.41
C TRP A 54 18.33 -11.12 -2.94
N ARG A 55 17.85 -9.95 -2.47
CA ARG A 55 17.81 -9.61 -1.05
C ARG A 55 16.52 -10.13 -0.41
N TYR A 56 16.66 -10.98 0.59
CA TYR A 56 15.56 -11.66 1.28
C TYR A 56 15.57 -11.33 2.78
N PRO A 57 14.41 -11.40 3.47
CA PRO A 57 14.31 -11.13 4.89
C PRO A 57 14.99 -12.28 5.61
N THR A 58 15.82 -11.94 6.58
CA THR A 58 16.44 -12.92 7.46
C THR A 58 15.63 -13.03 8.74
N ARG A 59 15.55 -14.23 9.30
CA ARG A 59 14.99 -14.42 10.64
C ARG A 59 15.84 -13.64 11.65
N ALA A 60 15.21 -12.85 12.52
CA ALA A 60 15.89 -12.18 13.62
C ALA A 60 16.54 -13.21 14.56
N ASP A 61 17.72 -12.87 15.07
CA ASP A 61 18.46 -13.72 16.01
C ASP A 61 17.60 -13.95 17.28
N GLY A 62 17.38 -15.22 17.64
CA GLY A 62 16.58 -15.58 18.83
C GLY A 62 15.06 -15.71 18.62
N CYS A 63 14.54 -15.69 17.40
CA CYS A 63 13.10 -15.83 17.17
C CYS A 63 12.52 -17.18 17.65
N LEU A 64 11.50 -17.13 18.51
CA LEU A 64 10.83 -18.29 19.11
C LEU A 64 9.52 -18.72 18.39
N CYS A 65 9.24 -18.24 17.17
CA CYS A 65 8.04 -18.64 16.39
C CYS A 65 7.97 -20.20 16.31
N GLN A 66 6.86 -20.78 16.80
CA GLN A 66 6.65 -22.23 16.96
C GLN A 66 6.85 -22.98 15.63
N GLY A 67 7.61 -24.08 15.65
CA GLY A 67 7.80 -24.95 14.48
C GLY A 67 8.83 -24.49 13.46
N GLY A 68 9.58 -23.42 13.73
CA GLY A 68 10.73 -23.01 12.91
C GLY A 68 10.37 -22.39 11.54
N LYS A 69 9.09 -22.27 11.22
CA LYS A 69 8.58 -21.64 9.99
C LYS A 69 8.06 -20.25 10.33
N CYS A 70 8.74 -19.22 9.84
CA CYS A 70 8.25 -17.85 9.93
C CYS A 70 7.59 -17.49 8.59
N GLU A 71 6.37 -16.98 8.62
CA GLU A 71 5.67 -16.46 7.44
C GLU A 71 5.82 -14.94 7.36
N LEU A 72 6.20 -14.45 6.17
CA LEU A 72 6.40 -13.02 5.92
C LEU A 72 5.06 -12.28 6.10
N GLY A 73 5.07 -11.18 6.86
CA GLY A 73 3.87 -10.40 7.16
C GLY A 73 3.06 -10.86 8.38
N GLN A 74 3.27 -12.09 8.86
CA GLN A 74 2.59 -12.62 10.05
C GLN A 74 3.52 -12.76 11.26
N CYS A 75 4.76 -13.25 11.06
CA CYS A 75 5.73 -13.40 12.15
C CYS A 75 6.59 -12.12 12.19
N PRO A 76 6.55 -11.32 13.28
CA PRO A 76 7.33 -10.09 13.42
C PRO A 76 8.84 -10.34 13.46
N CYS A 77 9.28 -11.60 13.60
CA CYS A 77 10.68 -11.98 13.53
C CYS A 77 11.31 -11.86 12.13
N LEU A 78 10.52 -11.82 11.06
CA LEU A 78 11.06 -11.65 9.71
C LEU A 78 11.28 -10.16 9.48
N VAL A 79 12.49 -9.72 9.79
CA VAL A 79 12.90 -8.33 9.69
C VAL A 79 13.88 -8.22 8.54
N TYR A 80 13.69 -7.21 7.69
CA TYR A 80 14.78 -6.78 6.83
C TYR A 80 15.72 -5.92 7.67
N LYS A 81 17.01 -6.26 7.68
CA LYS A 81 18.05 -5.57 8.49
C LYS A 81 18.25 -4.08 8.18
N GLU A 82 17.42 -3.47 7.33
CA GLU A 82 17.51 -2.07 6.92
C GLU A 82 16.31 -1.28 7.48
N LYS A 83 16.53 -0.64 8.64
CA LYS A 83 15.84 0.57 9.15
C LYS A 83 14.29 0.57 9.24
N GLY A 84 13.67 -0.58 9.49
CA GLY A 84 12.22 -0.65 9.77
C GLY A 84 11.33 -0.69 8.54
N ALA A 85 11.91 -0.84 7.34
CA ALA A 85 11.17 -1.10 6.12
C ALA A 85 11.03 -2.60 5.87
N VAL A 86 9.88 -3.01 5.32
CA VAL A 86 9.69 -4.36 4.79
C VAL A 86 10.02 -4.33 3.31
N MET A 87 11.14 -4.92 2.91
CA MET A 87 11.42 -5.12 1.48
C MET A 87 10.53 -6.24 0.95
N ILE A 88 10.17 -6.18 -0.33
CA ILE A 88 9.43 -7.25 -0.98
C ILE A 88 9.99 -7.45 -2.38
N CYS A 89 9.82 -8.66 -2.91
CA CYS A 89 10.22 -8.92 -4.28
C CYS A 89 9.26 -8.24 -5.25
N GLY A 90 9.79 -7.26 -5.99
CA GLY A 90 9.11 -6.62 -7.12
C GLY A 90 9.47 -7.25 -8.47
N GLN A 91 8.97 -6.63 -9.55
CA GLN A 91 9.21 -7.06 -10.93
C GLN A 91 10.70 -7.15 -11.29
N ALA A 92 11.53 -6.29 -10.70
CA ALA A 92 12.96 -6.29 -10.92
C ALA A 92 13.69 -7.48 -10.26
N CYS A 93 13.07 -8.27 -9.37
CA CYS A 93 13.79 -9.26 -8.58
C CYS A 93 14.30 -10.46 -9.41
N GLY A 94 13.56 -10.88 -10.45
CA GLY A 94 13.89 -12.04 -11.27
C GLY A 94 13.57 -13.40 -10.63
N CYS A 95 13.01 -13.42 -9.42
CA CYS A 95 12.55 -14.63 -8.75
C CYS A 95 11.25 -15.17 -9.38
N ASN A 96 11.03 -16.48 -9.26
CA ASN A 96 9.81 -17.14 -9.75
C ASN A 96 8.63 -16.98 -8.76
N ASP A 97 7.52 -17.67 -9.04
CA ASP A 97 6.32 -17.59 -8.21
C ASP A 97 6.42 -18.22 -6.82
N SER A 98 7.41 -19.09 -6.61
CA SER A 98 7.69 -19.70 -5.31
C SER A 98 8.46 -18.81 -4.34
N CYS A 99 8.74 -17.55 -4.72
CA CYS A 99 9.49 -16.62 -3.89
C CYS A 99 8.78 -16.36 -2.55
N PRO A 100 9.45 -16.61 -1.40
CA PRO A 100 8.85 -16.39 -0.07
C PRO A 100 8.66 -14.89 0.24
N SER A 101 9.37 -14.01 -0.44
CA SER A 101 9.28 -12.55 -0.30
C SER A 101 8.20 -11.89 -1.15
N SER A 102 7.21 -12.68 -1.56
CA SER A 102 6.13 -12.26 -2.44
C SER A 102 4.83 -11.98 -1.69
N TYR A 103 4.90 -11.68 -0.39
CA TYR A 103 3.75 -11.47 0.49
C TYR A 103 2.68 -10.50 -0.08
N LEU A 104 3.10 -9.40 -0.69
CA LEU A 104 2.19 -8.42 -1.33
C LEU A 104 1.70 -8.82 -2.74
N LYS A 105 1.97 -10.05 -3.21
CA LYS A 105 1.30 -10.57 -4.42
C LYS A 105 -0.20 -10.72 -4.21
N LYS A 106 -0.63 -10.93 -2.96
CA LYS A 106 -2.05 -10.99 -2.62
C LYS A 106 -2.54 -9.57 -2.34
N GLU A 107 -3.47 -9.14 -3.16
CA GLU A 107 -4.20 -7.89 -2.96
C GLU A 107 -5.06 -7.95 -1.69
N ARG A 108 -5.64 -6.81 -1.26
CA ARG A 108 -6.52 -6.75 -0.07
C ARG A 108 -7.65 -7.77 -0.16
N GLN A 109 -7.71 -8.67 0.82
CA GLN A 109 -8.77 -9.68 0.95
C GLN A 109 -9.85 -9.29 1.99
N VAL A 110 -9.60 -8.24 2.77
CA VAL A 110 -10.54 -7.77 3.80
C VAL A 110 -11.62 -6.88 3.15
N PRO A 111 -12.92 -7.19 3.28
CA PRO A 111 -13.99 -6.31 2.79
C PRO A 111 -14.01 -5.00 3.58
N LEU A 112 -14.34 -3.89 2.90
CA LEU A 112 -14.38 -2.56 3.49
C LEU A 112 -15.71 -1.87 3.25
N VAL A 113 -16.08 -0.97 4.14
CA VAL A 113 -17.25 -0.09 4.03
C VAL A 113 -16.77 1.35 4.04
N LEU A 114 -17.04 2.07 2.97
CA LEU A 114 -16.93 3.52 2.91
C LEU A 114 -18.21 4.10 3.51
N PHE A 115 -18.08 4.85 4.60
CA PHE A 115 -19.22 5.39 5.32
C PHE A 115 -19.07 6.88 5.64
N HIS A 116 -20.18 7.60 5.69
CA HIS A 116 -20.16 9.00 6.08
C HIS A 116 -20.18 9.13 7.60
N THR A 117 -19.12 9.70 8.16
CA THR A 117 -19.00 9.97 9.60
C THR A 117 -19.87 11.15 10.02
N ARG A 118 -20.08 11.35 11.33
CA ARG A 118 -20.90 12.46 11.85
C ARG A 118 -20.25 13.84 11.65
N TYR A 119 -18.91 13.91 11.71
CA TYR A 119 -18.17 15.18 11.79
C TYR A 119 -16.92 15.28 10.91
N LYS A 120 -16.40 14.17 10.39
CA LYS A 120 -15.11 14.11 9.68
C LYS A 120 -15.25 13.81 8.17
N GLY A 121 -16.47 13.88 7.63
CA GLY A 121 -16.73 13.50 6.24
C GLY A 121 -16.71 11.98 6.05
N TRP A 122 -16.16 11.50 4.94
CA TRP A 122 -16.06 10.08 4.63
C TRP A 122 -15.00 9.38 5.48
N GLY A 123 -15.26 8.13 5.85
CA GLY A 123 -14.32 7.27 6.58
C GLY A 123 -14.47 5.82 6.14
N VAL A 124 -13.53 4.99 6.58
CA VAL A 124 -13.46 3.58 6.19
C VAL A 124 -13.54 2.72 7.43
N LEU A 125 -14.35 1.66 7.38
CA LEU A 125 -14.36 0.60 8.38
C LEU A 125 -14.37 -0.77 7.70
N THR A 126 -14.23 -1.82 8.49
CA THR A 126 -14.41 -3.20 8.04
C THR A 126 -15.59 -3.84 8.77
N PRO A 127 -16.38 -4.71 8.11
CA PRO A 127 -17.45 -5.47 8.75
C PRO A 127 -16.96 -6.78 9.39
N VAL A 128 -15.66 -7.07 9.37
CA VAL A 128 -15.06 -8.31 9.88
C VAL A 128 -13.89 -8.03 10.82
N GLU A 129 -13.59 -8.96 11.72
CA GLU A 129 -12.39 -8.88 12.54
C GLU A 129 -11.13 -9.08 11.69
N ILE A 130 -10.08 -8.30 11.98
CA ILE A 130 -8.80 -8.36 11.27
C ILE A 130 -7.73 -8.87 12.25
N PRO A 131 -7.15 -10.06 12.02
CA PRO A 131 -6.00 -10.52 12.79
C PRO A 131 -4.82 -9.55 12.68
N ALA A 132 -4.07 -9.37 13.77
CA ALA A 132 -2.87 -8.54 13.76
C ALA A 132 -1.86 -9.01 12.70
N GLY A 133 -1.24 -8.06 11.98
CA GLY A 133 -0.31 -8.35 10.87
C GLY A 133 -0.98 -8.54 9.50
N THR A 134 -2.31 -8.59 9.43
CA THR A 134 -3.01 -8.71 8.15
C THR A 134 -2.79 -7.49 7.27
N PHE A 135 -2.41 -7.73 6.01
CA PHE A 135 -2.31 -6.67 5.02
C PHE A 135 -3.69 -6.09 4.66
N VAL A 136 -3.85 -4.78 4.82
CA VAL A 136 -5.12 -4.06 4.60
C VAL A 136 -5.14 -3.23 3.32
N GLY A 137 -4.02 -2.99 2.66
CA GLY A 137 -3.95 -2.21 1.42
C GLY A 137 -2.69 -1.35 1.30
N LEU A 138 -2.53 -0.73 0.14
CA LEU A 138 -1.51 0.28 -0.12
C LEU A 138 -2.16 1.66 -0.17
N TYR A 139 -1.42 2.71 0.18
CA TYR A 139 -1.81 4.06 -0.19
C TYR A 139 -1.48 4.28 -1.66
N THR A 140 -2.50 4.50 -2.49
CA THR A 140 -2.31 4.64 -3.95
C THR A 140 -2.69 6.02 -4.46
N GLY A 141 -1.98 6.43 -5.50
CA GLY A 141 -2.15 7.71 -6.17
C GLY A 141 -1.12 7.90 -7.28
N HIS A 142 -0.84 9.15 -7.62
CA HIS A 142 0.23 9.49 -8.55
C HIS A 142 1.56 9.60 -7.79
N ILE A 143 2.55 8.80 -8.16
CA ILE A 143 3.90 8.94 -7.60
C ILE A 143 4.55 10.13 -8.29
N THR A 144 4.88 11.13 -7.48
CA THR A 144 5.42 12.41 -7.90
C THR A 144 6.79 12.65 -7.28
N ASP A 145 7.64 13.38 -7.99
CA ASP A 145 8.93 13.87 -7.51
C ASP A 145 8.70 15.26 -6.90
N VAL A 146 8.68 15.35 -5.57
CA VAL A 146 8.22 16.55 -4.84
C VAL A 146 9.18 17.74 -4.98
N GLU A 147 10.40 17.51 -5.45
CA GLU A 147 11.35 18.59 -5.76
C GLU A 147 11.03 19.26 -7.10
N ASN A 148 10.34 18.54 -8.00
CA ASN A 148 10.13 18.95 -9.38
C ASN A 148 8.66 19.29 -9.71
N GLU A 149 7.72 18.91 -8.85
CA GLU A 149 6.28 19.10 -9.07
C GLU A 149 5.64 19.89 -7.92
N LEU A 150 4.80 20.88 -8.29
CA LEU A 150 4.07 21.69 -7.32
C LEU A 150 2.82 20.95 -6.84
N LEU A 151 2.77 20.65 -5.55
CA LEU A 151 1.60 20.10 -4.87
C LEU A 151 0.68 21.24 -4.41
N LEU A 152 -0.35 21.53 -5.20
CA LEU A 152 -1.31 22.61 -4.92
C LEU A 152 -2.19 22.33 -3.69
N ASP A 153 -2.57 21.06 -3.50
CA ASP A 153 -3.26 20.56 -2.31
C ASP A 153 -2.44 19.40 -1.74
N ASN A 154 -2.04 19.52 -0.47
CA ASN A 154 -1.26 18.51 0.22
C ASN A 154 -2.09 17.65 1.20
N THR A 155 -3.42 17.79 1.18
CA THR A 155 -4.33 17.06 2.10
C THR A 155 -4.23 15.54 1.93
N TYR A 156 -3.95 15.07 0.71
CA TYR A 156 -3.92 13.64 0.35
C TYR A 156 -2.56 13.21 -0.21
N VAL A 157 -1.48 13.81 0.30
CA VAL A 157 -0.11 13.49 -0.09
C VAL A 157 0.56 12.64 1.00
N PHE A 158 1.17 11.53 0.59
CA PHE A 158 1.95 10.66 1.47
C PHE A 158 3.42 10.65 1.03
N GLU A 159 4.33 11.20 1.84
CA GLU A 159 5.76 11.26 1.55
C GLU A 159 6.47 9.92 1.81
N ILE A 160 7.35 9.48 0.90
CA ILE A 160 7.96 8.13 0.91
C ILE A 160 9.24 8.05 1.79
N ASN A 161 9.58 9.06 2.60
CA ASN A 161 11.00 9.29 2.94
C ASN A 161 11.40 9.25 4.43
N GLN A 162 10.60 8.68 5.34
CA GLN A 162 11.00 8.69 6.75
C GLN A 162 11.79 7.48 7.27
N GLN A 163 12.00 6.40 6.49
CA GLN A 163 12.52 5.15 7.09
C GLN A 163 13.70 4.45 6.38
N VAL A 164 14.11 4.84 5.17
CA VAL A 164 15.09 4.03 4.41
C VAL A 164 16.49 4.65 4.36
N GLU A 165 16.64 5.97 4.17
CA GLU A 165 17.96 6.64 4.20
C GLU A 165 17.84 8.07 4.73
N SER A 166 18.93 8.63 5.26
CA SER A 166 19.01 9.98 5.83
C SER A 166 18.90 11.10 4.78
N GLY A 167 18.23 10.84 3.66
CA GLY A 167 18.05 11.74 2.53
C GLY A 167 16.71 12.47 2.58
N VAL A 168 16.65 13.60 1.89
CA VAL A 168 15.40 14.32 1.63
C VAL A 168 14.50 13.44 0.77
N GLY A 169 13.32 13.12 1.29
CA GLY A 169 12.07 13.59 0.69
C GLY A 169 11.74 13.34 -0.79
N ARG A 170 12.51 12.66 -1.65
CA ARG A 170 12.38 12.85 -3.12
C ARG A 170 11.03 12.50 -3.73
N TYR A 171 10.37 11.42 -3.29
CA TYR A 171 9.09 10.99 -3.87
C TYR A 171 7.94 11.05 -2.86
N ALA A 172 6.74 11.29 -3.37
CA ALA A 172 5.49 11.19 -2.63
C ALA A 172 4.41 10.50 -3.47
N VAL A 173 3.38 9.98 -2.81
CA VAL A 173 2.15 9.49 -3.44
C VAL A 173 1.07 10.55 -3.26
N ASP A 174 0.66 11.18 -4.37
CA ASP A 174 -0.42 12.15 -4.40
C ASP A 174 -1.75 11.47 -4.75
N GLY A 175 -2.63 11.39 -3.76
CA GLY A 175 -3.99 10.89 -3.91
C GLY A 175 -4.99 11.95 -4.37
N THR A 176 -4.61 13.21 -4.61
CA THR A 176 -5.51 14.39 -4.77
C THR A 176 -6.67 14.15 -5.75
N TRP A 177 -6.38 13.60 -6.91
CA TRP A 177 -7.37 13.39 -7.97
C TRP A 177 -7.75 11.92 -8.16
N SER A 178 -6.79 11.04 -7.92
CA SER A 178 -6.92 9.61 -8.18
C SER A 178 -6.16 8.80 -7.13
N GLY A 179 -6.70 7.64 -6.75
CA GLY A 179 -6.15 6.79 -5.69
C GLY A 179 -7.13 5.70 -5.27
N ASN A 180 -6.94 5.03 -4.15
CA ASN A 180 -7.87 4.01 -3.69
C ASN A 180 -8.63 4.43 -2.42
N ILE A 181 -9.19 3.44 -1.73
CA ILE A 181 -9.98 3.58 -0.51
C ILE A 181 -9.20 4.14 0.70
N SER A 182 -7.86 4.15 0.68
CA SER A 182 -7.07 4.64 1.81
C SER A 182 -6.95 6.16 1.88
N ARG A 183 -7.47 6.85 0.87
CA ARG A 183 -7.53 8.30 0.76
C ARG A 183 -8.46 8.90 1.81
#